data_AF-A0A7Z2NXH2-F1
#
_entry.id   AF-A0A7Z2NXH2-F1
#
_cell.length_a   1.000
_cell.length_b   1.000
_cell.length_c   1.000
_cell.angle_alpha   90.00
_cell.angle_beta   90.00
_cell.angle_gamma   90.00
#
_symmetry.space_group_name_H-M   'P 1'
#
loop_
_entity.id
_entity.type
_entity.pdbx_description
1 polymer ?
#
loop_
_entity_poly.entity_id
_entity_poly.type
_entity_poly.pdbx_seq_one_letter_code
_entity_poly.pdbx_strand_id
1 'polypeptide(L)' 'MAGARAMLARARRLAQARSPASPFELAYGSLDAWAADWQAQADAGLLDRRDTPVILAAVRRWHRDGAWAR' A
#
# COMPACT_ATOMS: atom_id res chain seq x y z
N MET A 1 -12.33 27.73 25.96
CA MET A 1 -12.21 27.66 24.47
C MET A 1 -10.81 27.32 23.94
N ALA A 2 -9.71 27.57 24.67
CA ALA A 2 -8.34 27.25 24.19
C ALA A 2 -8.09 25.74 23.97
N GLY A 3 -8.59 24.87 24.85
CA GLY A 3 -8.43 23.42 24.75
C GLY A 3 -9.09 22.79 23.50
N ALA A 4 -10.26 23.30 23.09
CA ALA A 4 -10.95 22.84 21.89
C ALA A 4 -10.18 23.19 20.60
N ARG A 5 -9.57 24.38 20.53
CA ARG A 5 -8.71 24.77 19.41
C ARG A 5 -7.43 23.92 19.32
N ALA A 6 -6.82 23.58 20.45
CA ALA A 6 -5.65 22.73 20.50
C ALA A 6 -5.95 21.28 20.03
N MET A 7 -7.09 20.74 20.45
CA MET A 7 -7.60 19.43 19.99
C MET A 7 -7.85 19.42 18.48
N LEU A 8 -8.52 20.44 17.93
CA LEU A 8 -8.76 20.56 16.49
C LEU A 8 -7.46 20.70 15.69
N ALA A 9 -6.49 21.45 16.18
CA ALA A 9 -5.18 21.57 15.53
C ALA A 9 -4.41 20.24 15.52
N ARG A 10 -4.51 19.46 16.60
CA ARG A 10 -3.91 18.12 16.70
C ARG A 10 -4.60 17.12 15.77
N ALA A 11 -5.94 17.13 15.72
CA ALA A 11 -6.71 16.32 14.79
C ALA A 11 -6.39 16.67 13.32
N ARG A 12 -6.24 17.96 13.00
CA ARG A 12 -5.82 18.41 11.66
C ARG A 12 -4.40 17.95 11.31
N ARG A 13 -3.45 18.02 12.25
CA ARG A 13 -2.09 17.48 12.03
C ARG A 13 -2.10 15.97 11.79
N LEU A 14 -2.88 15.22 12.56
CA LEU A 14 -3.06 13.78 12.36
C LEU A 14 -3.74 13.47 11.02
N ALA A 15 -4.72 14.27 10.61
CA ALA A 15 -5.39 14.12 9.31
C ALA A 15 -4.48 14.53 8.13
N GLN A 16 -3.61 15.52 8.32
CA GLN A 16 -2.61 15.93 7.32
C GLN A 16 -1.42 14.99 7.25
N ALA A 17 -1.06 14.35 8.36
CA ALA A 17 -0.24 13.15 8.39
C ALA A 17 -1.06 11.97 7.84
N ARG A 18 -1.44 12.06 6.56
CA ARG A 18 -1.90 10.89 5.81
C ARG A 18 -0.91 9.77 6.07
N SER A 19 -1.40 8.57 6.32
CA SER A 19 -0.56 7.37 6.27
C SER A 19 0.32 7.48 5.03
N PRO A 20 1.63 7.25 5.15
CA PRO A 20 2.47 7.34 3.98
C PRO A 20 1.89 6.43 2.87
N ALA A 21 1.98 6.87 1.62
CA ALA A 21 1.49 6.08 0.51
C ALA A 21 2.57 5.05 0.14
N SER A 22 2.19 3.80 -0.02
CA SER A 22 3.17 2.79 -0.43
C SER A 22 3.64 3.05 -1.87
N PRO A 23 4.82 2.53 -2.27
CA PRO A 23 5.27 2.64 -3.66
C PRO A 23 4.25 2.10 -4.68
N PHE A 24 3.45 1.10 -4.30
CA PHE A 24 2.42 0.54 -5.17
C PHE A 24 1.22 1.47 -5.35
N GLU A 25 0.78 2.14 -4.28
CA GLU A 25 -0.28 3.14 -4.37
C GLU A 25 0.14 4.34 -5.25
N LEU A 26 1.42 4.72 -5.19
CA LEU A 26 1.97 5.81 -5.99
C LEU A 26 2.11 5.44 -7.47
N ALA A 27 2.58 4.23 -7.79
CA ALA A 27 2.87 3.82 -9.17
C ALA A 27 1.67 3.20 -9.90
N TYR A 28 0.80 2.48 -9.18
CA TYR A 28 -0.30 1.68 -9.75
C TYR A 28 -1.68 2.12 -9.27
N GLY A 29 -1.76 3.15 -8.41
CA GLY A 29 -3.00 3.61 -7.79
C GLY A 29 -3.48 2.72 -6.65
N SER A 30 -3.15 1.43 -6.65
CA SER A 30 -3.37 0.51 -5.54
C SER A 30 -2.47 -0.73 -5.65
N LEU A 31 -2.26 -1.42 -4.52
CA LEU A 31 -1.61 -2.72 -4.52
C LEU A 31 -2.40 -3.78 -5.32
N ASP A 32 -3.73 -3.73 -5.25
CA ASP A 32 -4.58 -4.72 -5.93
C ASP A 32 -4.52 -4.57 -7.46
N ALA A 33 -4.42 -3.34 -7.97
CA ALA A 33 -4.22 -3.09 -9.40
C ALA A 33 -2.91 -3.71 -9.89
N TRP A 34 -1.81 -3.52 -9.15
CA TRP A 34 -0.53 -4.16 -9.44
C TRP A 34 -0.63 -5.70 -9.36
N ALA A 35 -1.25 -6.24 -8.32
CA ALA A 35 -1.37 -7.68 -8.11
C ALA A 35 -2.21 -8.36 -9.21
N ALA A 36 -3.26 -7.69 -9.69
CA ALA A 36 -4.09 -8.17 -10.79
C ALA A 36 -3.33 -8.22 -12.11
N ASP A 37 -2.56 -7.18 -12.42
CA ASP A 37 -1.68 -7.14 -13.61
C ASP A 37 -0.64 -8.27 -13.56
N TRP A 38 0.03 -8.46 -12.43
CA TRP A 38 0.99 -9.55 -12.24
C TRP A 38 0.37 -10.93 -12.40
N GLN A 39 -0.81 -11.16 -11.84
CA GLN A 39 -1.52 -12.43 -12.02
C GLN A 39 -1.88 -12.66 -13.50
N ALA A 40 -2.34 -11.63 -14.20
CA ALA A 40 -2.63 -11.71 -15.64
C ALA A 40 -1.38 -12.05 -16.47
N GLN A 41 -0.22 -11.48 -16.14
CA GLN A 41 1.04 -11.80 -16.79
C GLN A 41 1.50 -13.23 -16.52
N ALA A 42 1.29 -13.76 -15.31
CA ALA A 42 1.53 -15.17 -15.00
C ALA A 42 0.59 -16.09 -15.80
N ASP A 43 -0.68 -15.71 -15.93
CA ASP A 43 -1.65 -16.47 -16.72
C ASP A 43 -1.37 -16.45 -18.22
N ALA A 44 -0.77 -15.37 -18.72
CA ALA A 44 -0.24 -15.26 -20.07
C ALA A 44 1.08 -16.02 -20.28
N GLY A 45 1.68 -16.59 -19.22
CA GLY A 45 2.95 -17.31 -19.27
C GLY A 45 4.18 -16.40 -19.36
N LEU A 46 4.03 -15.09 -19.10
CA LEU A 46 5.14 -14.13 -19.05
C LEU A 46 5.87 -14.18 -17.71
N LEU A 47 5.19 -14.62 -16.65
CA LEU A 47 5.75 -14.86 -15.32
C LEU A 47 5.57 -16.34 -14.94
N ASP A 48 6.44 -16.86 -14.06
CA ASP A 48 6.28 -18.22 -13.55
C ASP A 48 5.03 -18.33 -12.67
N ARG A 49 4.13 -19.24 -13.04
CA ARG A 49 2.83 -19.44 -12.39
C ARG A 49 2.92 -20.01 -10.97
N ARG A 50 4.02 -20.68 -10.62
CA ARG A 50 4.23 -21.27 -9.29
C ARG A 50 4.82 -20.25 -8.32
N ASP A 51 5.71 -19.39 -8.80
CA ASP A 51 6.35 -18.37 -7.98
C ASP A 51 5.47 -17.13 -7.77
N THR A 52 4.68 -16.76 -8.78
CA THR A 52 3.83 -15.55 -8.71
C THR A 52 2.94 -15.49 -7.46
N PRO A 53 2.21 -16.54 -7.05
CA PRO A 53 1.41 -16.52 -5.83
C PRO A 53 2.22 -16.26 -4.55
N VAL A 54 3.45 -16.80 -4.48
CA VAL A 54 4.34 -16.61 -3.32
C VAL A 54 4.82 -15.17 -3.24
N ILE A 55 5.20 -14.58 -4.38
CA ILE A 55 5.63 -13.19 -4.45
C ILE A 55 4.47 -12.24 -4.09
N LEU A 56 3.27 -12.48 -4.65
CA LEU A 56 2.08 -11.68 -4.33
C LEU A 56 1.76 -11.74 -2.83
N ALA A 57 1.85 -12.91 -2.20
CA ALA A 57 1.63 -13.06 -0.76
C ALA A 57 2.68 -12.31 0.08
N ALA A 58 3.96 -12.40 -0.31
CA ALA A 58 5.04 -11.70 0.36
C ALA A 58 4.89 -10.18 0.27
N VAL A 59 4.56 -9.66 -0.92
CA VAL A 59 4.35 -8.22 -1.13
C VAL A 59 3.12 -7.72 -0.39
N ARG A 60 2.00 -8.46 -0.39
CA ARG A 60 0.82 -8.10 0.40
C ARG A 60 1.13 -7.99 1.89
N ARG A 61 1.92 -8.92 2.42
CA ARG A 61 2.41 -8.85 3.80
C ARG A 61 3.28 -7.62 4.02
N TRP A 62 4.29 -7.40 3.17
CA TRP A 62 5.18 -6.23 3.25
C TRP A 62 4.41 -4.90 3.23
N HIS A 63 3.40 -4.78 2.36
CA HIS A 63 2.54 -3.61 2.26
C HIS A 63 1.71 -3.37 3.52
N ARG A 64 0.99 -4.41 3.99
CA ARG A 64 0.17 -4.36 5.20
C ARG A 64 0.99 -4.04 6.45
N ASP A 65 2.17 -4.65 6.56
CA ASP A 65 3.05 -4.49 7.71
C ASP A 65 3.77 -3.11 7.68
N GLY A 66 3.59 -2.30 6.62
CA GLY A 66 4.18 -0.97 6.49
C GLY A 66 5.71 -0.99 6.38
N ALA A 67 6.31 -2.13 6.06
CA ALA A 67 7.75 -2.35 6.09
C ALA A 67 8.52 -1.53 5.03
N TRP A 68 7.80 -0.91 4.11
CA TRP A 68 8.29 -0.02 3.06
C TRP A 68 8.55 1.41 3.55
N ALA A 69 8.09 1.77 4.75
CA ALA A 69 8.21 3.11 5.32
C ALA A 69 9.40 3.28 6.29
N ARG A 70 10.33 2.32 6.32
CA ARG A 70 11.49 2.30 7.24
C ARG A 70 12.66 3.12 6.74
#